data_AF-A0AAN6Y0C2-F1
#
_entry.id   AF-A0AAN6Y0C2-F1
#
_cell.length_a   1.000
_cell.length_b   1.000
_cell.length_c   1.000
_cell.angle_alpha   90.00
_cell.angle_beta   90.00
_cell.angle_gamma   90.00
#
_symmetry.space_group_name_H-M   'P 1'
#
loop_
_entity.id
_entity.type
_entity.pdbx_description
1 polymer ?
#
loop_
_entity_poly.entity_id
_entity_poly.type
_entity_poly.pdbx_seq_one_letter_code
_entity_poly.pdbx_strand_id
1 'polypeptide(L)'
;ILPFFYLPRVREIEIAVPNPKCGSPPFVSDMFPDRGPSPLVDMTSCPPPRPHNLRSLKVNRIREDYLKQLLGWMPHLQELDWTCDYGLRQNVPVFSSFIDLDAVCSALSRVQTSLTSLTIRTSSIWHVPGHIRHSPTLAGSLFRLQSFPSLKRLNLPIPLIFPWPALSTGDMAVPTYAWEYQLGNILPRSLEHLTLSDNFFL
;
A
#
# COMPACT_ATOMS: atom_id res chain seq x y z
N ILE A 1 15.70 4.47 10.03
CA ILE A 1 14.91 3.51 10.84
C ILE A 1 13.79 4.31 11.51
N LEU A 2 12.53 3.90 11.41
CA LEU A 2 11.41 4.65 11.98
C LEU A 2 11.45 4.60 13.53
N PRO A 3 11.21 5.72 14.23
CA PRO A 3 11.39 5.80 15.69
C PRO A 3 10.47 4.85 16.48
N PHE A 4 9.35 4.44 15.90
CA PHE A 4 8.40 3.57 16.58
C PHE A 4 8.88 2.11 16.74
N PHE A 5 9.94 1.69 16.03
CA PHE A 5 10.56 0.39 16.26
C PHE A 5 11.01 0.20 17.72
N TYR A 6 11.26 1.31 18.42
CA TYR A 6 11.70 1.35 19.82
C TYR A 6 10.56 1.50 20.84
N LEU A 7 9.30 1.34 20.42
CA LEU A 7 8.12 1.48 21.28
C LEU A 7 7.51 0.10 21.58
N PRO A 8 8.09 -0.69 22.51
CA PRO A 8 7.74 -2.11 22.68
C PRO A 8 6.32 -2.35 23.19
N ARG A 9 5.69 -1.36 23.84
CA ARG A 9 4.34 -1.49 24.39
C ARG A 9 3.24 -0.99 23.44
N VAL A 10 3.62 -0.31 22.36
CA VAL A 10 2.65 0.25 21.42
C VAL A 10 2.09 -0.86 20.53
N ARG A 11 0.76 -0.91 20.44
CA ARG A 11 0.02 -1.88 19.63
C ARG A 11 -0.59 -1.27 18.38
N GLU A 12 -0.77 0.04 18.38
CA GLU A 12 -1.45 0.79 17.32
C GLU A 12 -0.63 2.01 16.97
N ILE A 13 -0.38 2.21 15.68
CA ILE A 13 0.36 3.37 15.17
C ILE A 13 -0.40 3.94 14.00
N GLU A 14 -0.58 5.26 14.01
CA GLU A 14 -0.92 6.04 12.83
C GLU A 14 0.29 6.90 12.44
N ILE A 15 0.76 6.76 11.21
CA ILE A 15 1.90 7.53 10.72
C ILE A 15 1.73 7.98 9.27
N ALA A 16 2.11 9.23 9.03
CA ALA A 16 2.32 9.77 7.70
C ALA A 16 3.81 9.68 7.36
N VAL A 17 4.20 8.75 6.47
CA VAL A 17 5.59 8.64 6.01
C VAL A 17 5.64 9.12 4.57
N PRO A 18 6.38 10.21 4.26
CA PRO A 18 6.58 10.60 2.89
C PRO A 18 7.37 9.52 2.15
N ASN A 19 6.98 9.19 0.92
CA ASN A 19 7.79 8.33 0.06
C ASN A 19 9.19 8.93 -0.13
N PRO A 20 10.27 8.18 0.13
CA PRO A 20 11.62 8.61 -0.19
C PRO A 20 11.75 8.93 -1.67
N LYS A 21 12.71 9.80 -1.99
CA LYS A 21 13.11 10.04 -3.38
C LYS A 21 13.59 8.71 -3.98
N CYS A 22 13.13 8.41 -5.19
CA CYS A 22 13.48 7.18 -5.93
C CYS A 22 14.97 6.86 -5.82
N GLY A 23 15.29 5.62 -5.41
CA GLY A 23 16.68 5.16 -5.25
C GLY A 23 17.29 5.34 -3.86
N SER A 24 16.60 5.98 -2.91
CA SER A 24 17.09 6.14 -1.54
C SER A 24 16.51 5.03 -0.65
N PRO A 25 17.34 4.23 0.06
CA PRO A 25 16.81 3.29 1.03
C PRO A 25 16.07 4.07 2.14
N PRO A 26 14.78 3.80 2.36
CA PRO A 26 13.89 4.58 3.25
C PRO A 26 14.39 4.68 4.69
N PHE A 27 15.27 3.77 5.09
CA PHE A 27 15.61 3.57 6.48
C PHE A 27 17.07 3.87 6.84
N VAL A 28 17.87 4.37 5.89
CA VAL A 28 19.29 4.69 6.14
C VAL A 28 19.62 6.17 5.93
N SER A 29 18.98 6.87 4.97
CA SER A 29 19.50 8.18 4.54
C SER A 29 18.64 9.40 4.89
N ASP A 30 17.31 9.33 4.82
CA ASP A 30 16.49 10.56 4.77
C ASP A 30 16.01 11.12 6.11
N MET A 31 16.21 10.39 7.22
CA MET A 31 15.69 10.79 8.54
C MET A 31 16.74 11.44 9.45
N PHE A 32 18.00 11.47 9.02
CA PHE A 32 19.11 12.12 9.73
C PHE A 32 19.94 12.95 8.73
N PRO A 33 19.49 14.15 8.36
CA PRO A 33 20.16 14.98 7.35
C PRO A 33 21.54 15.50 7.79
N ASP A 34 21.94 15.31 9.05
CA ASP A 34 23.08 15.98 9.66
C ASP A 34 24.29 15.08 10.00
N ARG A 35 24.32 13.84 9.49
CA ARG A 35 25.54 13.03 9.54
C ARG A 35 26.20 12.99 8.19
N GLY A 36 27.12 13.94 7.98
CA GLY A 36 28.22 13.77 7.04
C GLY A 36 28.97 12.44 7.31
N PRO A 37 29.87 12.02 6.40
CA PRO A 37 30.48 10.70 6.45
C PRO A 37 31.33 10.56 7.73
N SER A 38 30.73 10.06 8.80
CA SER A 38 31.46 9.67 10.00
C SER A 38 32.06 8.29 9.74
N PRO A 39 33.40 8.14 9.81
CA PRO A 39 33.97 6.82 9.93
C PRO A 39 33.59 6.31 11.32
N LEU A 40 33.25 5.02 11.44
CA LEU A 40 33.03 4.31 12.72
C LEU A 40 31.62 4.40 13.34
N VAL A 41 30.58 3.91 12.66
CA VAL A 41 29.62 2.99 13.29
C VAL A 41 29.18 1.99 12.23
N ASP A 42 29.62 0.75 12.38
CA ASP A 42 29.14 -0.37 11.58
C ASP A 42 27.66 -0.63 11.94
N MET A 43 26.73 0.06 11.27
CA MET A 43 25.28 -0.08 11.49
C MET A 43 24.73 -1.49 11.11
N THR A 44 25.59 -2.41 10.68
CA THR A 44 25.23 -3.83 10.58
C THR A 44 25.19 -4.56 11.93
N SER A 45 25.74 -3.99 13.01
CA SER A 45 25.88 -4.70 14.28
C SER A 45 24.63 -4.72 15.17
N CYS A 46 23.62 -3.88 14.90
CA CYS A 46 22.39 -3.83 15.70
C CYS A 46 21.17 -3.63 14.78
N PRO A 47 20.52 -4.71 14.29
CA PRO A 47 19.26 -4.55 13.58
C PRO A 47 18.25 -3.82 14.48
N PRO A 48 17.42 -2.92 13.92
CA PRO A 48 16.44 -2.22 14.73
C PRO A 48 15.50 -3.21 15.42
N PRO A 49 15.05 -2.89 16.66
CA PRO A 49 14.13 -3.73 17.38
C PRO A 49 12.86 -3.96 16.56
N ARG A 50 12.43 -5.22 16.48
CA ARG A 50 11.19 -5.57 15.79
C ARG A 50 10.00 -5.17 16.66
N PRO A 51 8.98 -4.49 16.12
CA PRO A 51 7.81 -4.05 16.87
C PRO A 51 6.83 -5.22 16.97
N HIS A 52 7.23 -6.26 17.70
CA HIS A 52 6.55 -7.56 17.82
C HIS A 52 5.12 -7.46 18.40
N ASN A 53 4.85 -6.42 19.19
CA ASN A 53 3.55 -6.15 19.78
C ASN A 53 2.63 -5.29 18.92
N LEU A 54 3.12 -4.75 17.79
CA LEU A 54 2.27 -3.98 16.91
C LEU A 54 1.24 -4.90 16.25
N ARG A 55 -0.02 -4.47 16.32
CA ARG A 55 -1.18 -5.20 15.79
C ARG A 55 -1.95 -4.37 14.78
N SER A 56 -2.03 -3.06 14.96
CA SER A 56 -2.70 -2.15 14.03
C SER A 56 -1.73 -1.10 13.49
N LEU A 57 -1.75 -0.92 12.18
CA LEU A 57 -0.94 0.07 11.48
C LEU A 57 -1.81 0.84 10.50
N LYS A 58 -1.87 2.16 10.73
CA LYS A 58 -2.46 3.10 9.80
C LYS A 58 -1.35 3.93 9.16
N VAL A 59 -1.24 3.82 7.84
CA VAL A 59 -0.21 4.48 7.04
C VAL A 59 -0.84 5.26 5.91
N ASN A 60 -0.38 6.49 5.72
CA ASN A 60 -0.79 7.30 4.58
C ASN A 60 0.41 7.70 3.72
N ARG A 61 0.17 7.88 2.42
CA ARG A 61 1.13 8.36 1.42
C ARG A 61 2.33 7.44 1.15
N ILE A 62 2.18 6.13 1.35
CA ILE A 62 3.23 5.14 1.09
C ILE A 62 2.91 4.34 -0.19
N ARG A 63 3.88 4.15 -1.09
CA ARG A 63 3.78 3.29 -2.30
C ARG A 63 4.05 1.81 -1.99
N GLU A 64 3.67 0.94 -2.93
CA GLU A 64 3.66 -0.53 -2.80
C GLU A 64 5.03 -1.11 -2.37
N ASP A 65 6.13 -0.63 -2.96
CA ASP A 65 7.48 -1.09 -2.62
C ASP A 65 7.89 -0.76 -1.19
N TYR A 66 7.51 0.42 -0.72
CA TYR A 66 7.78 0.86 0.65
C TYR A 66 6.87 0.14 1.64
N LEU A 67 5.62 -0.12 1.26
CA LEU A 67 4.71 -0.94 2.02
C LEU A 67 5.29 -2.35 2.22
N LYS A 68 5.85 -2.95 1.17
CA LYS A 68 6.49 -4.28 1.24
C LYS A 68 7.66 -4.33 2.22
N GLN A 69 8.52 -3.31 2.20
CA GLN A 69 9.63 -3.21 3.14
C GLN A 69 9.14 -3.03 4.56
N LEU A 70 8.18 -2.12 4.76
CA LEU A 70 7.61 -1.79 6.06
C LEU A 70 6.95 -3.01 6.71
N LEU A 71 6.07 -3.71 5.99
CA LEU A 71 5.40 -4.92 6.45
C LEU A 71 6.38 -6.08 6.75
N GLY A 72 7.54 -6.11 6.09
CA GLY A 72 8.59 -7.09 6.37
C GLY A 72 9.12 -7.06 7.81
N TRP A 73 8.99 -5.92 8.50
CA TRP A 73 9.39 -5.79 9.91
C TRP A 73 8.28 -6.16 10.90
N MET A 74 7.05 -6.39 10.41
CA MET A 74 5.83 -6.51 11.22
C MET A 74 5.07 -7.80 10.93
N PRO A 75 5.68 -9.00 11.10
CA PRO A 75 5.07 -10.27 10.69
C PRO A 75 3.78 -10.63 11.45
N HIS A 76 3.50 -9.97 12.58
CA HIS A 76 2.32 -10.22 13.42
C HIS A 76 1.26 -9.11 13.34
N LEU A 77 1.34 -8.25 12.31
CA LEU A 77 0.35 -7.22 12.08
C LEU A 77 -1.01 -7.84 11.77
N GLN A 78 -2.06 -7.40 12.45
CA GLN A 78 -3.43 -7.90 12.28
C GLN A 78 -4.29 -6.94 11.47
N GLU A 79 -4.07 -5.64 11.63
CA GLU A 79 -4.87 -4.61 10.99
C GLU A 79 -3.96 -3.66 10.20
N LEU A 80 -4.29 -3.47 8.93
CA LEU A 80 -3.65 -2.50 8.06
C LEU A 80 -4.70 -1.55 7.49
N ASP A 81 -4.48 -0.26 7.73
CA ASP A 81 -5.20 0.83 7.08
C ASP A 81 -4.21 1.62 6.23
N TRP A 82 -4.26 1.39 4.92
CA TRP A 82 -3.31 1.94 3.98
C TRP A 82 -3.99 2.90 3.02
N THR A 83 -3.63 4.18 3.12
CA THR A 83 -4.02 5.20 2.15
C THR A 83 -2.87 5.42 1.17
N CYS A 84 -3.06 4.99 -0.08
CA CYS A 84 -2.12 5.29 -1.14
C CYS A 84 -2.41 6.66 -1.75
N ASP A 85 -1.34 7.38 -2.09
CA ASP A 85 -1.38 8.72 -2.66
C ASP A 85 -0.83 8.67 -4.09
N TYR A 86 -1.72 8.94 -5.05
CA TYR A 86 -1.42 8.89 -6.49
C TYR A 86 -1.34 10.27 -7.12
N GLY A 87 -1.26 11.33 -6.31
CA GLY A 87 -1.16 12.68 -6.83
C GLY A 87 0.12 12.90 -7.65
N LEU A 88 -0.02 13.41 -8.88
CA LEU A 88 1.08 13.85 -9.75
C LEU A 88 1.87 14.98 -9.08
N ARG A 89 2.93 14.69 -8.33
CA ARG A 89 3.86 15.77 -7.94
C ARG A 89 4.52 16.30 -9.21
N GLN A 90 4.13 17.51 -9.64
CA GLN A 90 4.58 18.18 -10.86
C GLN A 90 6.11 18.25 -11.08
N ASN A 91 6.93 17.92 -10.08
CA ASN A 91 8.40 17.99 -10.13
C ASN A 91 9.11 16.67 -9.83
N VAL A 92 8.42 15.52 -9.83
CA VAL A 92 9.08 14.23 -9.66
C VAL A 92 8.62 13.27 -10.77
N PRO A 93 9.47 12.97 -11.78
CA PRO A 93 9.14 12.13 -12.94
C PRO A 93 8.83 10.65 -12.60
N VAL A 94 8.70 10.32 -11.31
CA VAL A 94 8.58 8.96 -10.78
C VAL A 94 7.19 8.68 -10.21
N PHE A 95 6.33 9.70 -10.00
CA PHE A 95 4.93 9.43 -9.68
C PHE A 95 4.19 9.07 -10.97
N SER A 96 4.30 7.80 -11.37
CA SER A 96 3.39 7.24 -12.33
C SER A 96 1.99 7.26 -11.72
N SER A 97 0.99 7.65 -12.50
CA SER A 97 -0.43 7.51 -12.16
C SER A 97 -0.86 6.04 -12.12
N PHE A 98 0.05 5.11 -11.85
CA PHE A 98 -0.10 3.68 -12.01
C PHE A 98 -0.09 3.00 -10.64
N ILE A 99 -1.01 2.05 -10.45
CA ILE A 99 -1.11 1.20 -9.28
C ILE A 99 -0.82 -0.23 -9.71
N ASP A 100 0.20 -0.83 -9.11
CA ASP A 100 0.53 -2.24 -9.35
C ASP A 100 -0.10 -3.10 -8.24
N LEU A 101 -1.24 -3.72 -8.55
CA LEU A 101 -1.98 -4.57 -7.61
C LEU A 101 -1.23 -5.87 -7.28
N ASP A 102 -0.36 -6.35 -8.17
CA ASP A 102 0.48 -7.50 -7.89
C ASP A 102 1.60 -7.13 -6.92
N ALA A 103 2.16 -5.92 -7.02
CA ALA A 103 3.09 -5.37 -6.05
C ALA A 103 2.42 -5.15 -4.68
N VAL A 104 1.17 -4.67 -4.64
CA VAL A 104 0.37 -4.61 -3.41
C VAL A 104 0.24 -5.99 -2.79
N CYS A 105 -0.16 -7.00 -3.56
CA CYS A 105 -0.25 -8.37 -3.08
C CYS A 105 1.10 -8.90 -2.57
N SER A 106 2.19 -8.57 -3.27
CA SER A 106 3.54 -8.93 -2.85
C SER A 106 3.92 -8.29 -1.51
N ALA A 107 3.52 -7.03 -1.28
CA ALA A 107 3.72 -6.35 -0.01
C ALA A 107 2.93 -7.03 1.12
N LEU A 108 1.65 -7.27 0.90
CA LEU A 108 0.74 -7.87 1.88
C LEU A 108 1.12 -9.32 2.22
N SER A 109 1.78 -10.04 1.30
CA SER A 109 2.25 -11.41 1.57
C SER A 109 3.16 -11.53 2.80
N ARG A 110 3.82 -10.43 3.20
CA ARG A 110 4.66 -10.37 4.41
C ARG A 110 3.87 -10.57 5.71
N VAL A 111 2.57 -10.31 5.69
CA VAL A 111 1.66 -10.41 6.84
C VAL A 111 0.47 -11.34 6.54
N GLN A 112 0.58 -12.17 5.51
CA GLN A 112 -0.50 -13.02 5.01
C GLN A 112 -1.17 -13.87 6.09
N THR A 113 -0.38 -14.43 7.00
CA THR A 113 -0.85 -15.35 8.04
C THR A 113 -1.44 -14.66 9.27
N SER A 114 -1.19 -13.37 9.45
CA SER A 114 -1.58 -12.60 10.64
C SER A 114 -2.64 -11.54 10.36
N LEU A 115 -2.72 -11.04 9.13
CA LEU A 115 -3.63 -9.97 8.74
C LEU A 115 -5.10 -10.44 8.79
N THR A 116 -5.89 -9.80 9.66
CA THR A 116 -7.32 -10.04 9.84
C THR A 116 -8.20 -8.93 9.27
N SER A 117 -7.67 -7.72 9.15
CA SER A 117 -8.37 -6.57 8.60
C SER A 117 -7.49 -5.78 7.64
N LEU A 118 -7.98 -5.54 6.43
CA LEU A 118 -7.33 -4.72 5.41
C LEU A 118 -8.27 -3.60 4.98
N THR A 119 -7.80 -2.37 5.10
CA THR A 119 -8.42 -1.20 4.49
C THR A 119 -7.43 -0.59 3.50
N ILE A 120 -7.83 -0.48 2.24
CA ILE A 120 -7.10 0.29 1.22
C ILE A 120 -7.93 1.53 0.91
N ARG A 121 -7.27 2.68 0.90
CA ARG A 121 -7.85 3.95 0.48
C ARG A 121 -6.98 4.58 -0.59
N THR A 122 -7.61 5.39 -1.42
CA THR A 122 -6.94 6.19 -2.44
C THR A 122 -7.11 7.66 -2.09
N SER A 123 -6.02 8.41 -2.25
CA SER A 123 -5.99 9.85 -2.13
C SER A 123 -5.26 10.45 -3.34
N SER A 124 -5.70 11.62 -3.75
CA SER A 124 -5.12 12.46 -4.80
C SER A 124 -5.08 13.85 -4.22
N ILE A 125 -3.88 14.42 -4.19
CA ILE A 125 -3.66 15.77 -3.64
C ILE A 125 -4.15 16.85 -4.64
N TRP A 126 -4.48 16.50 -5.88
CA TRP A 126 -4.76 17.46 -6.94
C TRP A 126 -6.24 17.55 -7.26
N HIS A 127 -6.99 18.30 -6.45
CA HIS A 127 -8.29 18.85 -6.84
C HIS A 127 -8.10 20.29 -7.29
N VAL A 128 -7.47 20.50 -8.45
CA VAL A 128 -7.42 21.83 -9.08
C VAL A 128 -8.74 21.99 -9.86
N PRO A 129 -9.58 22.99 -9.54
CA PRO A 129 -10.80 23.24 -10.30
C PRO A 129 -10.45 23.46 -11.79
N GLY A 130 -11.01 22.65 -12.68
CA GLY A 130 -10.79 22.75 -14.13
C GLY A 130 -9.78 21.77 -14.73
N HIS A 131 -9.13 20.91 -13.93
CA HIS A 131 -8.34 19.79 -14.47
C HIS A 131 -9.15 18.49 -14.47
N ILE A 132 -9.01 17.71 -15.54
CA ILE A 132 -9.67 16.42 -15.71
C ILE A 132 -9.21 15.50 -14.58
N ARG A 133 -10.17 14.91 -13.86
CA ARG A 133 -9.92 13.89 -12.85
C ARG A 133 -9.15 12.74 -13.49
N HIS A 134 -7.86 12.63 -13.20
CA HIS A 134 -7.05 11.52 -13.69
C HIS A 134 -7.22 10.33 -12.75
N SER A 135 -8.08 9.40 -13.15
CA SER A 135 -8.12 8.08 -12.51
C SER A 135 -6.77 7.40 -12.70
N PRO A 136 -6.19 6.81 -11.65
CA PRO A 136 -4.94 6.10 -11.81
C PRO A 136 -5.16 4.84 -12.67
N THR A 137 -4.18 4.52 -13.50
CA THR A 137 -4.14 3.28 -14.28
C THR A 137 -3.88 2.11 -13.34
N LEU A 138 -4.74 1.11 -13.37
CA LEU A 138 -4.59 -0.12 -12.59
C LEU A 138 -3.91 -1.20 -13.44
N ALA A 139 -2.99 -1.96 -12.85
CA ALA A 139 -2.51 -3.20 -13.43
C ALA A 139 -2.37 -4.31 -12.39
N GLY A 140 -2.34 -5.55 -12.88
CA GLY A 140 -2.32 -6.73 -12.04
C GLY A 140 -3.70 -6.98 -11.41
N SER A 141 -3.72 -7.80 -10.37
CA SER A 141 -4.97 -8.14 -9.68
C SER A 141 -4.77 -8.37 -8.18
N LEU A 142 -5.83 -8.17 -7.40
CA LEU A 142 -5.83 -8.53 -5.99
C LEU A 142 -6.15 -10.02 -5.73
N PHE A 143 -6.09 -10.88 -6.75
CA PHE A 143 -6.47 -12.30 -6.67
C PHE A 143 -5.73 -13.08 -5.58
N ARG A 144 -4.49 -12.67 -5.25
CA ARG A 144 -3.71 -13.34 -4.18
C ARG A 144 -4.31 -13.16 -2.80
N LEU A 145 -5.21 -12.20 -2.59
CA LEU A 145 -5.93 -12.04 -1.31
C LEU A 145 -6.73 -13.29 -0.94
N GLN A 146 -7.18 -14.08 -1.91
CA GLN A 146 -7.88 -15.35 -1.65
C GLN A 146 -7.08 -16.30 -0.72
N SER A 147 -5.74 -16.19 -0.75
CA SER A 147 -4.82 -17.05 -0.03
C SER A 147 -4.56 -16.60 1.41
N PHE A 148 -5.23 -15.53 1.89
CA PHE A 148 -5.03 -14.98 3.23
C PHE A 148 -5.95 -15.72 4.21
N PRO A 149 -5.45 -16.67 5.00
CA PRO A 149 -6.29 -17.55 5.80
C PRO A 149 -7.06 -16.80 6.89
N SER A 150 -6.53 -15.68 7.38
CA SER A 150 -7.07 -14.97 8.54
C SER A 150 -7.83 -13.70 8.20
N LEU A 151 -7.89 -13.31 6.93
CA LEU A 151 -8.45 -12.02 6.49
C LEU A 151 -9.99 -12.04 6.52
N LYS A 152 -10.55 -11.49 7.61
CA LYS A 152 -11.98 -11.45 7.89
C LYS A 152 -12.67 -10.18 7.42
N ARG A 153 -11.94 -9.05 7.39
CA ARG A 153 -12.49 -7.74 7.02
C ARG A 153 -11.70 -7.14 5.87
N LEU A 154 -12.41 -6.75 4.82
CA LEU A 154 -11.82 -6.15 3.64
C LEU A 154 -12.60 -4.89 3.27
N ASN A 155 -11.90 -3.75 3.25
CA ASN A 155 -12.43 -2.48 2.81
C ASN A 155 -11.58 -1.96 1.65
N LEU A 156 -12.18 -1.92 0.45
CA LEU A 156 -11.49 -1.54 -0.78
C LEU A 156 -12.31 -0.52 -1.58
N PRO A 157 -11.66 0.34 -2.37
CA PRO A 157 -12.33 1.09 -3.41
C PRO A 157 -12.80 0.15 -4.52
N ILE A 158 -14.01 0.38 -5.05
CA ILE A 158 -14.65 -0.45 -6.09
C ILE A 158 -13.70 -0.73 -7.27
N PRO A 159 -12.96 0.27 -7.82
CA PRO A 159 -12.12 0.04 -8.99
C PRO A 159 -10.97 -0.93 -8.78
N LEU A 160 -10.53 -1.17 -7.53
CA LEU A 160 -9.48 -2.16 -7.25
C LEU A 160 -9.94 -3.61 -7.43
N ILE A 161 -11.25 -3.84 -7.40
CA ILE A 161 -11.87 -5.16 -7.61
C ILE A 161 -12.41 -5.25 -9.04
N PHE A 162 -13.04 -4.16 -9.50
CA PHE A 162 -13.61 -4.03 -10.83
C PHE A 162 -12.81 -2.97 -11.58
N PRO A 163 -11.65 -3.31 -12.17
CA PRO A 163 -10.94 -2.38 -13.02
C PRO A 163 -11.89 -2.00 -14.15
N TRP A 164 -12.42 -0.77 -14.07
CA TRP A 164 -13.32 -0.24 -15.09
C TRP A 164 -12.58 -0.33 -16.43
N PRO A 165 -13.20 -0.85 -17.52
CA PRO A 165 -12.55 -0.85 -18.82
C PRO A 165 -12.21 0.60 -19.13
N ALA A 166 -10.91 0.91 -19.21
CA ALA A 166 -10.43 2.26 -19.43
C ALA A 166 -11.13 2.83 -20.66
N LEU A 167 -12.09 3.74 -20.45
CA LEU A 167 -12.83 4.41 -21.53
C LEU A 167 -11.96 5.45 -22.28
N SER A 168 -10.64 5.30 -22.26
CA SER A 168 -9.69 6.33 -22.68
C SER A 168 -8.75 5.92 -23.82
N THR A 169 -9.03 4.82 -24.52
CA THR A 169 -8.43 4.55 -25.83
C THR A 169 -9.55 4.19 -26.78
N GLY A 170 -9.72 4.98 -27.84
CA GLY A 170 -10.71 4.76 -28.90
C GLY A 170 -10.50 3.48 -29.72
N ASP A 171 -9.75 2.51 -29.19
CA ASP A 171 -9.68 1.15 -29.68
C ASP A 171 -10.67 0.30 -28.90
N MET A 172 -11.73 -0.12 -29.61
CA MET A 172 -12.66 -1.14 -29.15
C MET A 172 -11.95 -2.48 -29.04
N ALA A 173 -11.25 -2.68 -27.93
CA ALA A 173 -10.98 -3.99 -27.38
C ALA A 173 -11.36 -3.93 -25.90
N VAL A 174 -12.67 -3.98 -25.62
CA VAL A 174 -13.14 -4.48 -24.33
C VAL A 174 -12.52 -5.87 -24.21
N PRO A 175 -11.62 -6.16 -23.25
CA PRO A 175 -11.14 -7.51 -23.09
C PRO A 175 -12.38 -8.33 -22.70
N THR A 176 -12.78 -9.25 -23.58
CA THR A 176 -13.98 -10.11 -23.50
C THR A 176 -13.97 -11.07 -22.30
N TYR A 177 -13.14 -10.84 -21.27
CA TYR A 177 -12.85 -11.81 -20.22
C TYR A 177 -12.98 -11.29 -18.77
N ALA A 178 -13.41 -10.05 -18.54
CA ALA A 178 -13.34 -9.47 -17.18
C ALA A 178 -14.51 -9.80 -16.23
N TRP A 179 -15.60 -10.43 -16.70
CA TRP A 179 -16.73 -10.81 -15.85
C TRP A 179 -16.60 -12.23 -15.26
N GLU A 180 -15.65 -13.04 -15.76
CA GLU A 180 -15.35 -14.39 -15.23
C GLU A 180 -14.53 -14.36 -13.93
N TYR A 181 -14.02 -13.19 -13.54
CA TYR A 181 -13.51 -12.94 -12.18
C TYR A 181 -14.69 -12.84 -11.21
N GLN A 182 -15.35 -13.97 -10.98
CA GLN A 182 -16.33 -14.12 -9.92
C GLN A 182 -15.71 -13.54 -8.65
N LEU A 183 -16.37 -12.57 -8.00
CA LEU A 183 -15.97 -12.02 -6.70
C LEU A 183 -15.51 -13.13 -5.73
N GLY A 184 -16.17 -14.29 -5.76
CA GLY A 184 -15.81 -15.47 -4.96
C GLY A 184 -14.39 -16.02 -5.19
N ASN A 185 -13.76 -15.76 -6.34
CA ASN A 185 -12.41 -16.16 -6.67
C ASN A 185 -11.36 -15.12 -6.23
N ILE A 186 -11.74 -13.85 -6.09
CA ILE A 186 -10.82 -12.78 -5.67
C ILE A 186 -10.81 -12.64 -4.14
N LEU A 187 -11.96 -12.86 -3.51
CA LEU A 187 -12.14 -12.63 -2.08
C LEU A 187 -11.54 -13.76 -1.23
N PRO A 188 -10.97 -13.43 -0.04
CA PRO A 188 -10.54 -14.43 0.94
C PRO A 188 -11.69 -15.36 1.33
N ARG A 189 -11.40 -16.67 1.45
CA ARG A 189 -12.41 -17.64 1.92
C ARG A 189 -12.86 -17.41 3.36
N SER A 190 -12.04 -16.74 4.16
CA SER A 190 -12.32 -16.38 5.55
C SER A 190 -13.02 -15.02 5.71
N LEU A 191 -13.40 -14.38 4.60
CA LEU A 191 -13.99 -13.06 4.62
C LEU A 191 -15.38 -13.08 5.28
N GLU A 192 -15.53 -12.31 6.35
CA GLU A 192 -16.78 -12.13 7.08
C GLU A 192 -17.44 -10.78 6.74
N HIS A 193 -16.63 -9.75 6.42
CA HIS A 193 -17.10 -8.40 6.17
C HIS A 193 -16.41 -7.80 4.94
N LEU A 194 -17.21 -7.38 3.96
CA LEU A 194 -16.76 -6.65 2.78
C LEU A 194 -17.34 -5.24 2.79
N THR A 195 -16.50 -4.24 2.64
CA THR A 195 -16.91 -2.85 2.40
C THR A 195 -16.32 -2.39 1.09
N LEU A 196 -17.18 -1.91 0.20
CA LEU A 196 -16.79 -1.33 -1.08
C LEU A 196 -17.08 0.17 -1.02
N SER A 197 -16.09 0.98 -1.39
CA SER A 197 -16.21 2.44 -1.39
C SER A 197 -16.04 3.01 -2.80
N ASP A 198 -16.73 4.11 -3.07
CA ASP A 198 -16.60 4.85 -4.34
C ASP A 198 -15.48 5.91 -4.29
N ASN A 199 -14.63 5.84 -3.26
CA ASN A 199 -13.61 6.86 -2.95
C ASN A 199 -12.38 6.80 -3.89
N PHE A 200 -12.55 6.24 -5.08
CA PHE A 200 -11.50 6.11 -6.10
C PHE A 200 -11.52 7.25 -7.11
N PHE A 201 -12.68 7.89 -7.31
CA PHE A 201 -12.82 9.03 -8.20
C PHE A 201 -12.63 10.34 -7.43
N LEU A 202 -11.49 10.99 -7.64
CA LEU A 202 -11.15 12.28 -7.04
C LEU A 202 -11.19 13.40 -8.05
#